data_AF-A0A1C6A7B3-F1
#
_entry.id   AF-A0A1C6A7B3-F1
#
_cell.length_a   1.000
_cell.length_b   1.000
_cell.length_c   1.000
_cell.angle_alpha   90.00
_cell.angle_beta   90.00
_cell.angle_gamma   90.00
#
_symmetry.space_group_name_H-M   'P 1'
#
loop_
_entity.id
_entity.type
_entity.pdbx_description
1 polymer ?
#
loop_
_entity_poly.entity_id
_entity_poly.type
_entity_poly.pdbx_seq_one_letter_code
_entity_poly.pdbx_strand_id
1 'polypeptide(L)'
;MDKYRKILKEVREKCEKKDQLKTVEGIAETMCLSVDESPHMIAMEDGAAAIAAMYTLCVDDGLDTVMEYLELKDRLDGLLSDMYDKMRETYPVPAQRESGDKAKPRIGADTGQEESP
;
A
#
# COMPACT_ATOMS: atom_id res chain seq x y z
N MET A 1 -9.79 -6.51 11.80
CA MET A 1 -9.76 -6.08 13.24
C MET A 1 -9.46 -7.22 14.21
N ASP A 2 -9.87 -8.46 13.94
CA ASP A 2 -9.61 -9.59 14.85
C ASP A 2 -8.12 -9.90 15.00
N LYS A 3 -7.35 -9.82 13.89
CA LYS A 3 -5.90 -10.03 13.90
C LYS A 3 -5.17 -9.03 14.79
N TYR A 4 -5.47 -7.74 14.64
CA TYR A 4 -4.96 -6.66 15.50
C TYR A 4 -5.19 -6.95 17.00
N ARG A 5 -6.44 -7.27 17.37
CA ARG A 5 -6.77 -7.61 18.76
C ARG A 5 -6.03 -8.85 19.25
N LYS A 6 -5.87 -9.86 18.40
CA LYS A 6 -5.15 -11.09 18.72
C LYS A 6 -3.67 -10.81 19.02
N ILE A 7 -3.00 -10.01 18.19
CA ILE A 7 -1.59 -9.64 18.40
C ILE A 7 -1.41 -8.94 19.75
N LEU A 8 -2.23 -7.91 20.02
CA LEU A 8 -2.13 -7.19 21.30
C LEU A 8 -2.36 -8.10 22.50
N LYS A 9 -3.36 -8.98 22.42
CA LYS A 9 -3.64 -9.94 23.49
C LYS A 9 -2.45 -10.88 23.71
N GLU A 10 -1.92 -11.46 22.64
CA GLU A 10 -0.83 -12.42 22.71
C GLU A 10 0.45 -11.84 23.32
N VAL A 11 0.77 -10.58 22.99
CA VAL A 11 1.91 -9.87 23.58
C VAL A 11 1.63 -9.51 25.04
N ARG A 12 0.47 -8.90 25.35
CA ARG A 12 0.13 -8.45 26.70
C ARG A 12 -0.06 -9.58 27.72
N GLU A 13 -0.33 -10.80 27.26
CA GLU A 13 -0.39 -12.00 28.11
C GLU A 13 0.98 -12.42 28.67
N LYS A 14 2.09 -11.91 28.13
CA LYS A 14 3.42 -12.20 28.69
C LYS A 14 3.70 -11.33 29.91
N CYS A 15 4.20 -11.95 30.97
CA CYS A 15 4.46 -11.29 32.26
C CYS A 15 5.70 -10.38 32.22
N GLU A 16 6.75 -10.79 31.51
CA GLU A 16 8.01 -10.04 31.45
C GLU A 16 8.15 -9.24 30.15
N LYS A 17 8.62 -7.99 30.23
CA LYS A 17 8.88 -7.15 29.06
C LYS A 17 9.77 -7.83 28.02
N LYS A 18 10.76 -8.61 28.45
CA LYS A 18 11.65 -9.35 27.56
C LYS A 18 10.90 -10.41 26.74
N ASP A 19 9.93 -11.08 27.35
CA ASP A 19 9.11 -12.08 26.65
C ASP A 19 8.07 -11.43 25.76
N GLN A 20 7.56 -10.25 26.14
CA GLN A 20 6.73 -9.41 25.27
C GLN A 20 7.47 -9.04 23.99
N LEU A 21 8.71 -8.54 24.09
CA LEU A 21 9.53 -8.16 22.93
C LEU A 21 9.85 -9.35 22.03
N LYS A 22 10.25 -10.50 22.60
CA LYS A 22 10.44 -11.73 21.81
C LYS A 22 9.17 -12.18 21.08
N THR A 23 8.01 -12.00 21.72
CA THR A 23 6.72 -12.33 21.10
C THR A 23 6.43 -11.36 19.96
N VAL A 24 6.74 -10.07 20.13
CA VAL A 24 6.64 -9.06 19.06
C VAL A 24 7.52 -9.42 17.88
N GLU A 25 8.80 -9.75 18.10
CA GLU A 25 9.74 -10.16 17.05
C GLU A 25 9.20 -11.34 16.24
N GLY A 26 8.76 -12.42 16.90
CA GLY A 26 8.21 -13.59 16.21
C GLY A 26 6.90 -13.33 15.47
N ILE A 27 6.04 -12.45 16.01
CA ILE A 27 4.83 -12.01 15.32
C ILE A 27 5.20 -11.19 14.08
N ALA A 28 6.15 -10.26 14.19
CA ALA A 28 6.59 -9.43 13.08
C ALA A 28 7.14 -10.30 11.94
N GLU A 29 8.03 -11.25 12.24
CA GLU A 29 8.57 -12.20 11.27
C GLU A 29 7.45 -12.99 10.56
N THR A 30 6.49 -13.51 11.32
CA THR A 30 5.35 -14.25 10.76
C THR A 30 4.47 -13.36 9.86
N MET A 31 4.28 -12.09 10.24
CA MET A 31 3.46 -11.15 9.47
C MET A 31 4.20 -10.65 8.22
N CYS A 32 5.53 -10.49 8.27
CA CYS A 32 6.36 -10.25 7.10
C CYS A 32 6.17 -11.35 6.05
N LEU A 33 6.24 -12.63 6.47
CA LEU A 33 5.97 -13.76 5.58
C LEU A 33 4.53 -13.74 5.03
N SER A 34 3.55 -13.40 5.87
CA SER A 34 2.16 -13.28 5.42
C SER A 34 2.00 -12.19 4.34
N VAL A 35 2.69 -11.05 4.48
CA VAL A 35 2.68 -9.96 3.49
C VAL A 35 3.31 -10.40 2.17
N ASP A 36 4.43 -11.12 2.23
CA ASP A 36 5.17 -11.56 1.05
C ASP A 36 4.45 -12.67 0.26
N GLU A 37 3.85 -13.63 0.96
CA GLU A 37 3.44 -14.91 0.36
C GLU A 37 1.91 -15.05 0.18
N SER A 38 1.10 -14.26 0.90
CA SER A 38 -0.36 -14.40 0.85
C SER A 38 -0.98 -13.71 -0.38
N PRO A 39 -2.20 -14.11 -0.78
CA PRO A 39 -3.00 -13.33 -1.72
C PRO A 39 -3.15 -11.87 -1.25
N HIS A 40 -3.11 -10.92 -2.18
CA HIS A 40 -3.01 -9.48 -1.90
C HIS A 40 -4.02 -8.96 -0.85
N MET A 41 -5.26 -9.44 -0.84
CA MET A 41 -6.27 -9.04 0.15
C MET A 41 -5.87 -9.44 1.58
N ILE A 42 -5.37 -10.67 1.75
CA ILE A 42 -4.92 -11.19 3.05
C ILE A 42 -3.63 -10.50 3.48
N ALA A 43 -2.66 -10.36 2.56
CA ALA A 43 -1.41 -9.66 2.83
C ALA A 43 -1.65 -8.21 3.31
N MET A 44 -2.57 -7.49 2.66
CA MET A 44 -2.97 -6.14 3.08
C MET A 44 -3.63 -6.10 4.46
N GLU A 45 -4.56 -7.02 4.74
CA GLU A 45 -5.23 -7.07 6.05
C GLU A 45 -4.24 -7.38 7.17
N ASP A 46 -3.41 -8.41 6.98
CA ASP A 46 -2.43 -8.86 7.97
C ASP A 46 -1.36 -7.80 8.21
N GLY A 47 -0.77 -7.24 7.15
CA GLY A 47 0.24 -6.19 7.25
C GLY A 47 -0.29 -4.95 7.97
N ALA A 48 -1.47 -4.45 7.59
CA ALA A 48 -2.07 -3.29 8.24
C ALA A 48 -2.40 -3.55 9.71
N ALA A 49 -2.90 -4.74 10.04
CA ALA A 49 -3.19 -5.12 11.43
C ALA A 49 -1.91 -5.21 12.27
N ALA A 50 -0.83 -5.75 11.72
CA ALA A 50 0.46 -5.88 12.39
C ALA A 50 1.10 -4.51 12.64
N ILE A 51 1.16 -3.63 11.63
CA ILE A 51 1.68 -2.27 11.75
C ILE A 51 0.94 -1.48 12.85
N ALA A 52 -0.40 -1.54 12.84
CA ALA A 52 -1.20 -0.87 13.86
C ALA A 52 -0.94 -1.44 15.27
N ALA A 53 -0.73 -2.75 15.39
CA ALA A 53 -0.38 -3.39 16.65
C ALA A 53 1.00 -2.97 17.14
N MET A 54 2.03 -2.94 16.27
CA MET A 54 3.37 -2.47 16.64
C MET A 54 3.34 -1.03 17.14
N TYR A 55 2.62 -0.13 16.44
CA TYR A 55 2.42 1.24 16.91
C TYR A 55 1.79 1.29 18.31
N THR A 56 0.71 0.53 18.53
CA THR A 56 -0.01 0.51 19.82
C THR A 56 0.92 0.00 20.93
N LEU A 57 1.61 -1.12 20.70
CA LEU A 57 2.57 -1.69 21.66
C LEU A 57 3.73 -0.73 21.96
N CYS A 58 4.14 0.06 20.97
CA CYS A 58 5.16 1.08 21.15
C CYS A 58 4.68 2.24 22.00
N VAL A 59 3.62 2.90 21.57
CA VAL A 59 3.18 4.18 22.13
C VAL A 59 2.42 4.01 23.43
N ASP A 60 1.57 2.98 23.51
CA ASP A 60 0.67 2.79 24.64
C ASP A 60 1.25 1.83 25.69
N ASP A 61 1.98 0.80 25.27
CA ASP A 61 2.53 -0.22 26.18
C ASP A 61 4.04 -0.03 26.49
N GLY A 62 4.72 0.89 25.81
CA GLY A 62 6.13 1.21 26.06
C GLY A 62 7.08 0.04 25.76
N LEU A 63 6.81 -0.68 24.67
CA LEU A 63 7.67 -1.71 24.09
C LEU A 63 8.39 -1.13 22.88
N ASP A 64 9.72 -1.23 22.81
CA ASP A 64 10.44 -0.74 21.63
C ASP A 64 10.23 -1.69 20.45
N THR A 65 9.24 -1.39 19.60
CA THR A 65 8.84 -2.18 18.44
C THR A 65 9.11 -1.44 17.11
N VAL A 66 9.95 -0.40 17.15
CA VAL A 66 10.18 0.52 16.03
C VAL A 66 10.76 -0.23 14.82
N MET A 67 11.67 -1.16 15.07
CA MET A 67 12.31 -1.94 14.01
C MET A 67 11.29 -2.84 13.30
N GLU A 68 10.47 -3.56 14.06
CA GLU A 68 9.42 -4.45 13.54
C GLU A 68 8.35 -3.68 12.79
N TYR A 69 7.97 -2.50 13.29
CA TYR A 69 7.08 -1.59 12.60
C TYR A 69 7.63 -1.20 11.21
N LEU A 70 8.90 -0.80 11.14
CA LEU A 70 9.52 -0.35 9.90
C LEU A 70 9.64 -1.47 8.88
N GLU A 71 10.05 -2.68 9.31
CA GLU A 71 10.15 -3.82 8.39
C GLU A 71 8.78 -4.17 7.79
N LEU A 72 7.73 -4.25 8.62
CA LEU A 72 6.38 -4.53 8.14
C LEU A 72 5.86 -3.43 7.20
N LYS A 73 6.15 -2.17 7.52
CA LYS A 73 5.78 -1.04 6.68
C LYS A 73 6.46 -1.12 5.32
N ASP A 74 7.77 -1.35 5.28
CA ASP A 74 8.52 -1.40 4.03
C ASP A 74 8.04 -2.54 3.11
N ARG A 75 7.71 -3.71 3.68
CA ARG A 75 7.10 -4.81 2.92
C ARG A 75 5.71 -4.46 2.39
N LEU A 76 4.87 -3.83 3.20
CA LEU A 76 3.52 -3.43 2.78
C LEU A 76 3.56 -2.34 1.70
N ASP A 77 4.48 -1.39 1.79
CA ASP A 77 4.70 -0.37 0.77
C ASP A 77 5.20 -0.99 -0.55
N GLY A 78 6.06 -2.01 -0.47
CA GLY A 78 6.47 -2.82 -1.62
C GLY A 78 5.28 -3.50 -2.30
N LEU A 79 4.43 -4.18 -1.53
CA LEU A 79 3.21 -4.81 -2.04
C LEU A 79 2.27 -3.80 -2.72
N LEU A 80 2.05 -2.63 -2.11
CA LEU A 80 1.22 -1.57 -2.69
C LEU A 80 1.79 -1.06 -4.02
N SER A 81 3.11 -0.92 -4.09
CA SER A 81 3.82 -0.50 -5.31
C SER A 81 3.68 -1.54 -6.42
N ASP A 82 3.90 -2.82 -6.11
CA ASP A 82 3.73 -3.92 -7.06
C ASP A 82 2.31 -4.02 -7.59
N MET A 83 1.32 -3.86 -6.71
CA MET A 83 -0.09 -3.82 -7.11
C MET A 83 -0.35 -2.66 -8.07
N TYR A 84 0.16 -1.47 -7.75
CA TYR A 84 0.01 -0.29 -8.59
C TYR A 84 0.66 -0.47 -9.97
N ASP A 85 1.88 -1.00 -10.02
CA ASP A 85 2.60 -1.22 -11.28
C ASP A 85 1.84 -2.21 -12.18
N LYS A 86 1.34 -3.32 -11.64
CA LYS A 86 0.50 -4.28 -12.39
C LYS A 86 -0.79 -3.66 -12.92
N MET A 87 -1.44 -2.82 -12.12
CA MET A 87 -2.63 -2.08 -12.60
C MET A 87 -2.25 -1.15 -13.75
N ARG A 88 -1.13 -0.43 -13.64
CA ARG A 88 -0.67 0.52 -14.65
C ARG A 88 -0.22 -0.17 -15.94
N GLU A 89 0.36 -1.36 -15.86
CA GLU A 89 0.69 -2.19 -17.03
C GLU A 89 -0.59 -2.60 -17.79
N THR A 90 -1.65 -2.93 -17.06
CA THR A 90 -2.93 -3.36 -17.65
C THR A 90 -3.74 -2.17 -18.18
N TYR A 91 -3.74 -1.07 -17.42
CA TYR A 91 -4.50 0.14 -17.69
C TYR A 91 -3.55 1.34 -17.66
N PRO A 92 -2.78 1.57 -18.74
CA PRO A 92 -1.83 2.66 -18.78
C PRO A 92 -2.55 3.99 -18.63
N VAL A 93 -2.21 4.74 -17.59
CA VAL A 93 -2.65 6.13 -17.43
C VAL A 93 -1.97 6.95 -18.52
N PRO A 94 -2.70 7.61 -19.43
CA PRO A 94 -2.09 8.49 -20.41
C PRO A 94 -1.26 9.53 -19.66
N ALA A 95 0.00 9.72 -20.06
CA ALA A 95 0.78 10.84 -19.56
C ALA A 95 -0.11 12.08 -19.71
N GLN A 96 -0.31 12.83 -18.61
CA GLN A 96 -0.95 14.14 -18.68
C GLN A 96 -0.25 14.85 -19.82
N ARG A 97 -0.96 15.06 -20.95
CA ARG A 97 -0.43 15.90 -22.01
C ARG A 97 -0.09 17.20 -21.33
N GLU A 98 1.18 17.56 -21.29
CA GLU A 98 1.55 18.94 -21.04
C GLU A 98 0.65 19.77 -21.96
N SER A 99 -0.12 20.67 -21.36
CA SER A 99 -1.02 21.57 -22.07
C SER A 99 -0.15 22.48 -22.93
N GLY A 100 0.19 22.00 -24.11
CA GLY A 100 1.28 22.56 -24.87
C GLY A 100 1.38 21.88 -26.22
N ASP A 101 0.28 21.81 -26.96
CA ASP A 101 0.43 22.17 -28.37
C ASP A 101 -0.86 22.59 -29.05
N LYS A 102 -0.67 23.59 -29.91
CA LYS A 102 -1.63 24.53 -30.44
C LYS A 102 -2.80 23.85 -31.16
N ALA A 103 -4.01 24.29 -30.84
CA ALA A 103 -5.16 24.13 -31.72
C ALA A 103 -4.79 24.72 -33.10
N LYS A 104 -4.63 23.86 -34.11
CA LYS A 104 -4.54 24.28 -35.51
C LYS A 104 -5.80 25.09 -35.83
N PRO A 105 -5.69 26.30 -36.42
CA PRO A 105 -6.86 26.99 -36.94
C PRO A 105 -7.48 26.12 -38.03
N ARG A 106 -8.78 25.84 -37.93
CA ARG A 106 -9.54 25.25 -39.03
C ARG A 106 -9.63 26.31 -40.12
N ILE A 107 -8.79 26.19 -41.14
CA ILE A 107 -8.89 26.96 -42.37
C ILE A 107 -10.16 26.47 -43.08
N GLY A 108 -11.12 27.39 -43.26
CA GLY A 108 -12.32 27.15 -44.04
C GLY A 108 -11.97 26.91 -45.51
N ALA A 109 -12.59 25.89 -46.08
CA ALA A 109 -12.77 25.77 -47.52
C ALA A 109 -14.27 25.49 -47.72
N ASP A 110 -15.06 26.55 -47.58
CA ASP A 110 -16.35 26.64 -48.24
C ASP A 110 -16.04 27.17 -49.65
N THR A 111 -16.02 26.28 -50.63
CA THR A 111 -16.17 26.66 -52.03
C THR A 111 -17.48 26.04 -52.49
N GLY A 112 -18.53 26.83 -52.32
CA GLY A 112 -19.83 26.60 -52.89
C GLY A 112 -19.75 26.39 -54.40
N GLN A 113 -20.65 25.53 -54.85
CA GLN A 113 -21.02 25.33 -56.24
C GLN A 113 -21.31 26.68 -56.93
N GLU A 114 -20.68 26.93 -58.07
CA GLU A 114 -21.25 27.79 -59.10
C GLU A 114 -21.77 26.90 -60.24
N GLU A 115 -23.07 27.06 -60.51
CA GLU A 115 -23.79 26.46 -61.62
C GLU A 115 -23.47 27.13 -62.97
N SER A 116 -23.82 26.39 -64.04
CA SER A 116 -24.30 26.84 -65.36
C SER A 116 -23.27 27.00 -66.50
N PRO A 117 -23.69 26.81 -67.77
CA PRO A 117 -25.07 26.67 -68.29
C PRO A 117 -25.44 25.32 -68.94
#